data_AF-A0A2U3L8E5-F1
#
_entry.id   AF-A0A2U3L8E5-F1
#
_cell.length_a   1.000
_cell.length_b   1.000
_cell.length_c   1.000
_cell.angle_alpha   90.00
_cell.angle_beta   90.00
_cell.angle_gamma   90.00
#
_symmetry.space_group_name_H-M   'P 1'
#
loop_
_entity.id
_entity.type
_entity.pdbx_description
1 polymer ?
#
loop_
_entity_poly.entity_id
_entity_poly.type
_entity_poly.pdbx_seq_one_letter_code
_entity_poly.pdbx_strand_id
1 'polypeptide(L)'
;MPQPQFDPLRAATFVRACLMRDLICDSGYQIRDGDGIDFHHAVIASAFANFSALDKQWKRRVEKLPKPNTLSRVYYEHELEAMVTDIELGLVQLKALWRSM
;
A
#
# COMPACT_ATOMS: atom_id res chain seq x y z
N MET A 1 -5.22 21.36 -1.70
CA MET A 1 -4.09 21.19 -0.75
C MET A 1 -2.86 20.72 -1.52
N PRO A 2 -1.64 21.20 -1.19
CA PRO A 2 -0.41 20.77 -1.86
C PRO A 2 -0.14 19.27 -1.65
N GLN A 3 0.44 18.62 -2.66
CA GLN A 3 0.74 17.19 -2.62
C GLN A 3 1.93 16.95 -1.67
N PRO A 4 1.80 16.09 -0.64
CA PRO A 4 2.91 15.83 0.27
C PRO A 4 4.04 15.14 -0.50
N GLN A 5 5.28 15.49 -0.20
CA GLN A 5 6.46 14.81 -0.73
C GLN A 5 6.75 13.56 0.10
N PHE A 6 7.16 12.48 -0.56
CA PHE A 6 7.53 11.24 0.14
C PHE A 6 8.84 11.43 0.91
N ASP A 7 8.81 11.11 2.20
CA ASP A 7 9.96 11.06 3.09
C ASP A 7 9.96 9.68 3.79
N PRO A 8 10.98 8.82 3.57
CA PRO A 8 11.07 7.50 4.18
C PRO A 8 11.02 7.53 5.71
N LEU A 9 11.56 8.58 6.35
CA LEU A 9 11.56 8.75 7.81
C LEU A 9 10.17 9.13 8.35
N ARG A 10 9.26 9.52 7.46
CA ARG A 10 7.92 9.99 7.79
C ARG A 10 6.83 9.30 6.96
N ALA A 11 7.08 8.05 6.56
CA ALA A 11 6.19 7.26 5.70
C ALA A 11 4.73 7.23 6.22
N ALA A 12 4.50 7.01 7.52
CA ALA A 12 3.16 7.02 8.11
C ALA A 12 2.47 8.39 8.01
N THR A 13 3.22 9.49 8.15
CA THR A 13 2.67 10.84 8.01
C THR A 13 2.26 11.12 6.57
N PHE A 14 3.10 10.72 5.61
CA PHE A 14 2.82 10.82 4.18
C PHE A 14 1.55 10.04 3.81
N VAL A 15 1.48 8.76 4.17
CA VAL A 15 0.34 7.89 3.87
C VAL A 15 -0.94 8.44 4.50
N ARG A 16 -0.90 8.82 5.79
CA ARG A 16 -2.05 9.40 6.49
C ARG A 16 -2.59 10.62 5.75
N ALA A 17 -1.71 11.53 5.33
CA ALA A 17 -2.10 12.74 4.62
C ALA A 17 -2.76 12.41 3.26
N CYS A 18 -2.26 11.42 2.54
CA CYS A 18 -2.82 11.03 1.26
C CYS A 18 -4.16 10.26 1.41
N LEU A 19 -4.26 9.28 2.31
CA LEU A 19 -5.50 8.54 2.55
C LEU A 19 -6.62 9.44 3.08
N MET A 20 -6.28 10.40 3.97
CA MET A 20 -7.25 11.39 4.46
C MET A 20 -7.78 12.26 3.31
N ARG A 21 -6.92 12.66 2.37
CA ARG A 21 -7.34 13.43 1.21
C ARG A 21 -8.26 12.60 0.31
N ASP A 22 -7.91 11.34 0.06
CA ASP A 22 -8.74 10.44 -0.75
C ASP A 22 -10.12 10.21 -0.13
N LEU A 23 -10.22 10.12 1.21
CA LEU A 23 -11.50 10.03 1.90
C LEU A 23 -12.34 11.30 1.76
N ILE A 24 -11.70 12.48 1.94
CA ILE A 24 -12.39 13.78 1.82
C ILE A 24 -12.88 14.01 0.39
N CYS A 25 -12.13 13.56 -0.61
CA CYS A 25 -12.50 13.71 -2.02
C CYS A 25 -13.52 12.67 -2.51
N ASP A 26 -13.79 11.62 -1.74
CA ASP A 26 -14.75 10.57 -2.10
C ASP A 26 -16.18 10.97 -1.71
N SER A 27 -16.85 11.69 -2.62
CA SER A 27 -18.20 12.23 -2.39
C SER A 27 -19.28 11.17 -2.14
N GLY A 28 -19.01 9.90 -2.43
CA GLY A 28 -19.92 8.77 -2.20
C GLY A 28 -19.67 8.05 -0.88
N TYR A 29 -18.59 8.37 -0.17
CA TYR A 29 -18.21 7.67 1.05
C TYR A 29 -18.99 8.18 2.26
N GLN A 30 -19.58 7.26 3.00
CA GLN A 30 -20.22 7.53 4.29
C GLN A 30 -19.35 6.89 5.37
N ILE A 31 -18.86 7.72 6.28
CA ILE A 31 -18.06 7.24 7.42
C ILE A 31 -18.94 6.35 8.30
N ARG A 32 -18.46 5.14 8.58
CA ARG A 32 -19.15 4.14 9.40
C ARG A 32 -18.45 3.96 10.74
N ASP A 33 -19.20 3.40 11.69
CA ASP A 33 -18.62 2.90 12.93
C ASP A 33 -17.63 1.77 12.61
N GLY A 34 -16.35 2.01 12.90
CA GLY A 34 -15.24 1.10 12.60
C GLY A 34 -14.17 1.70 11.69
N ASP A 35 -14.54 2.66 10.83
CA ASP A 35 -13.64 3.24 9.82
C ASP A 35 -12.40 3.91 10.44
N GLY A 36 -12.53 4.42 11.67
CA GLY A 36 -11.40 4.99 12.40
C GLY A 36 -10.28 3.97 12.64
N ILE A 37 -10.63 2.74 13.04
CA ILE A 37 -9.64 1.67 13.27
C ILE A 37 -9.07 1.21 11.93
N ASP A 38 -9.94 1.01 10.93
CA ASP A 38 -9.51 0.56 9.61
C ASP A 38 -8.60 1.57 8.91
N PHE A 39 -8.84 2.87 9.10
CA PHE A 39 -7.96 3.92 8.62
C PHE A 39 -6.56 3.83 9.24
N HIS A 40 -6.46 3.61 10.55
CA HIS A 40 -5.16 3.49 11.23
C HIS A 40 -4.43 2.21 10.79
N HIS A 41 -5.15 1.10 10.66
CA HIS A 41 -4.61 -0.13 10.09
C HIS A 41 -4.11 0.09 8.66
N ALA A 42 -4.86 0.79 7.80
CA ALA A 42 -4.43 1.14 6.46
C ALA A 42 -3.16 2.00 6.48
N VAL A 43 -3.07 3.00 7.36
CA VAL A 43 -1.87 3.85 7.48
C VAL A 43 -0.64 3.04 7.88
N ILE A 44 -0.75 2.17 8.90
CA ILE A 44 0.37 1.36 9.39
C ILE A 44 0.76 0.30 8.37
N ALA A 45 -0.21 -0.40 7.78
CA ALA A 45 0.02 -1.38 6.71
C ALA A 45 0.73 -0.74 5.50
N SER A 46 0.31 0.45 5.10
CA SER A 46 0.93 1.26 4.04
C SER A 46 2.33 1.73 4.32
N ALA A 47 2.59 2.19 5.53
CA ALA A 47 3.91 2.67 5.87
C ALA A 47 4.92 1.54 6.10
N PHE A 48 4.45 0.35 6.53
CA PHE A 48 5.32 -0.70 7.07
C PHE A 48 5.04 -2.12 6.51
N ALA A 49 4.35 -2.20 5.37
CA ALA A 49 4.25 -3.34 4.43
C ALA A 49 3.25 -4.49 4.69
N ASN A 50 2.49 -4.54 5.79
CA ASN A 50 1.54 -5.64 5.99
C ASN A 50 0.11 -5.35 5.49
N PHE A 51 -0.07 -5.38 4.18
CA PHE A 51 -1.37 -5.16 3.52
C PHE A 51 -2.34 -6.33 3.58
N SER A 52 -1.86 -7.52 3.96
CA SER A 52 -2.65 -8.76 3.91
C SER A 52 -3.95 -8.63 4.72
N ALA A 53 -3.88 -7.91 5.85
CA ALA A 53 -4.97 -7.68 6.78
C ALA A 53 -5.98 -6.59 6.37
N LEU A 54 -5.73 -5.84 5.29
CA LEU A 54 -6.67 -4.81 4.83
C LEU A 54 -7.79 -5.43 3.98
N ASP A 55 -9.00 -4.88 4.09
CA ASP A 55 -10.08 -5.22 3.18
C ASP A 55 -9.83 -4.68 1.76
N LYS A 56 -10.70 -5.09 0.83
CA LYS A 56 -10.60 -4.74 -0.60
C LYS A 56 -10.68 -3.23 -0.87
N GLN A 57 -11.43 -2.47 -0.06
CA GLN A 57 -11.59 -1.04 -0.26
C GLN A 57 -10.33 -0.29 0.14
N TRP A 58 -9.75 -0.61 1.31
CA TRP A 58 -8.52 0.03 1.76
C TRP A 58 -7.31 -0.33 0.89
N LYS A 59 -7.20 -1.59 0.43
CA LYS A 59 -6.15 -2.00 -0.53
C LYS A 59 -6.12 -1.11 -1.78
N ARG A 60 -7.28 -0.88 -2.39
CA ARG A 60 -7.40 -0.02 -3.59
C ARG A 60 -7.03 1.44 -3.35
N ARG A 61 -7.32 1.98 -2.15
CA ARG A 61 -6.93 3.35 -1.79
C ARG A 61 -5.41 3.46 -1.67
N VAL A 62 -4.78 2.47 -1.04
CA VAL A 62 -3.32 2.42 -0.87
C VAL A 62 -2.58 2.32 -2.20
N GLU A 63 -3.06 1.49 -3.13
CA GLU A 63 -2.47 1.31 -4.48
C GLU A 63 -2.39 2.61 -5.28
N LYS A 64 -3.29 3.57 -5.00
CA LYS A 64 -3.36 4.85 -5.71
C LYS A 64 -2.46 5.94 -5.12
N LEU A 65 -1.80 5.68 -3.98
CA LEU A 65 -0.94 6.69 -3.35
C LEU A 65 0.30 7.00 -4.20
N PRO A 66 0.86 8.23 -4.10
CA PRO A 66 2.00 8.64 -4.93
C PRO A 66 3.25 7.79 -4.67
N LYS A 67 4.01 7.52 -5.74
CA LYS A 67 5.24 6.72 -5.68
C LYS A 67 6.36 7.40 -4.85
N PRO A 68 7.28 6.66 -4.19
CA PRO A 68 7.71 5.29 -4.42
C PRO A 68 6.95 4.32 -3.51
N ASN A 69 5.73 4.02 -3.92
CA ASN A 69 4.98 2.92 -3.37
C ASN A 69 5.54 1.69 -4.07
N THR A 70 6.62 1.14 -3.52
CA THR A 70 7.07 -0.23 -3.77
C THR A 70 6.09 -1.18 -3.08
N LEU A 71 4.80 -1.01 -3.34
CA LEU A 71 3.79 -1.89 -2.81
C LEU A 71 4.07 -3.28 -3.39
N SER A 72 4.21 -4.26 -2.51
CA SER A 72 4.07 -5.65 -2.92
C SER A 72 2.73 -5.77 -3.61
N ARG A 73 2.76 -6.19 -4.88
CA ARG A 73 1.55 -6.44 -5.68
C ARG A 73 0.60 -7.31 -4.85
N VAL A 74 -0.65 -6.89 -4.74
CA VAL A 74 -1.68 -7.69 -4.07
C VAL A 74 -2.31 -8.60 -5.11
N TYR A 75 -2.33 -9.90 -4.84
CA TYR A 75 -2.89 -10.91 -5.74
C TYR A 75 -4.27 -11.36 -5.24
N TYR A 76 -5.19 -11.58 -6.17
CA TYR A 76 -6.45 -12.27 -5.91
C TYR A 76 -6.27 -13.80 -5.95
N GLU A 77 -7.26 -14.55 -5.47
CA GLU A 77 -7.21 -16.03 -5.44
C GLU A 77 -6.93 -16.65 -6.81
N HIS A 78 -7.54 -16.13 -7.88
CA HIS A 78 -7.31 -16.59 -9.25
C HIS A 78 -5.96 -16.15 -9.83
N GLU A 79 -5.20 -15.29 -9.13
CA GLU A 79 -3.89 -14.80 -9.53
C GLU A 79 -2.75 -15.50 -8.76
N LEU A 80 -3.04 -16.60 -8.07
CA LEU A 80 -2.04 -17.32 -7.27
C LEU A 80 -0.81 -17.75 -8.10
N GLU A 81 -1.02 -18.21 -9.33
CA GLU A 81 0.07 -18.58 -10.25
C GLU A 81 0.93 -17.36 -10.64
N ALA A 82 0.30 -16.20 -10.86
CA ALA A 82 1.02 -14.96 -11.14
C ALA A 82 1.83 -14.48 -9.92
N MET A 83 1.31 -14.68 -8.72
CA MET A 83 2.03 -14.41 -7.47
C MET A 83 3.31 -15.25 -7.36
N VAL A 84 3.19 -16.55 -7.56
CA VAL A 84 4.34 -17.47 -7.48
C VAL A 84 5.40 -17.07 -8.49
N THR A 85 4.99 -16.82 -9.74
CA THR A 85 5.88 -16.38 -10.82
C THR A 85 6.64 -15.09 -10.46
N ASP A 86 5.94 -14.07 -9.95
CA ASP A 86 6.55 -12.80 -9.58
C ASP A 86 7.52 -12.94 -8.39
N ILE A 87 7.23 -13.81 -7.41
CA ILE A 87 8.12 -14.12 -6.28
C ILE A 87 9.41 -14.80 -6.78
N GLU A 88 9.29 -15.79 -7.66
CA GLU A 88 10.44 -16.50 -8.22
C GLU A 88 11.37 -15.56 -9.00
N LEU A 89 10.79 -14.67 -9.82
CA LEU A 89 11.52 -13.62 -10.53
C LEU A 89 12.25 -12.68 -9.57
N GLY A 90 11.56 -12.22 -8.52
CA GLY A 90 12.17 -11.37 -7.49
C GLY A 90 13.37 -12.03 -6.80
N LEU A 91 13.27 -13.33 -6.49
CA LEU A 91 14.36 -14.09 -5.89
C LEU A 91 15.59 -14.21 -6.81
N VAL A 92 15.38 -14.36 -8.11
CA VAL A 92 16.47 -14.38 -9.10
C VAL A 92 17.19 -13.03 -9.14
N GLN A 93 16.43 -11.93 -9.16
CA GLN A 93 17.00 -10.58 -9.19
C GLN A 93 17.80 -10.25 -7.92
N LEU A 94 17.29 -10.62 -6.74
CA LEU A 94 18.01 -10.45 -5.48
C LEU A 94 19.31 -11.25 -5.44
N LYS A 95 19.29 -12.50 -5.91
CA LYS A 95 20.51 -13.33 -6.01
C LYS A 95 21.54 -12.73 -6.98
N ALA A 96 21.10 -12.11 -8.06
CA ALA A 96 21.99 -11.45 -9.01
C ALA A 96 22.64 -10.20 -8.40
N LEU A 97 21.87 -9.36 -7.71
CA LEU A 97 22.35 -8.17 -6.99
C LEU A 97 23.40 -8.52 -5.93
N TRP A 98 23.20 -9.59 -5.16
CA TRP A 98 24.17 -10.05 -4.16
C TRP A 98 25.46 -10.60 -4.74
N ARG A 99 25.48 -11.04 -6.00
CA ARG A 99 26.70 -11.52 -6.67
C ARG A 99 27.53 -10.39 -7.29
N SER A 100 26.95 -9.20 -7.40
CA SER A 100 27.58 -8.01 -7.98
C SER A 100 28.09 -6.99 -6.95
N MET A 101 27.84 -7.23 -5.66
CA MET A 101 28.42 -6.51 -4.52
C MET A 101 29.66 -7.24 -4.02
#